data_AF-J9E7J4-F1
#
_entry.id   AF-J9E7J4-F1
#
_cell.length_a   1.000
_cell.length_b   1.000
_cell.length_c   1.000
_cell.angle_alpha   90.00
_cell.angle_beta   90.00
_cell.angle_gamma   90.00
#
_symmetry.space_group_name_H-M   'P 1'
#
loop_
_entity.id
_entity.type
_entity.pdbx_description
1 polymer ?
#
loop_
_entity_poly.entity_id
_entity_poly.type
_entity_poly.pdbx_seq_one_letter_code
_entity_poly.pdbx_strand_id
1 'polypeptide(L)'
;STEGCASLSHRDYGKIIFEDNKPVDNWKSVVPLASETCLSLLRKLIVYSAEERYSAEVVLQHEFFIVDIPKQAPYIPPPMSLKIPQQMDPIELDLDAGFVQY
;
A
#
# COMPACT_ATOMS: atom_id res chain seq x y z
N SER A 1 0.36 14.38 -30.88
CA SER A 1 -0.09 13.12 -30.25
C SER A 1 -0.35 13.40 -28.80
N THR A 2 -1.61 13.55 -28.42
CA THR A 2 -2.03 13.67 -27.02
C THR A 2 -2.60 12.34 -26.61
N GLU A 3 -1.93 11.73 -25.64
CA GLU A 3 -2.36 10.53 -24.93
C GLU A 3 -3.85 10.56 -24.56
N GLY A 4 -4.51 9.42 -24.78
CA GLY A 4 -5.89 9.17 -24.42
C GLY A 4 -6.06 9.18 -22.90
N CYS A 5 -6.41 10.34 -22.36
CA CYS A 5 -7.08 10.41 -21.08
C CYS A 5 -8.48 9.80 -21.30
N ALA A 6 -8.68 8.57 -20.84
CA ALA A 6 -10.00 7.96 -20.77
C ALA A 6 -10.81 8.69 -19.70
N SER A 7 -11.23 9.92 -20.01
CA SER A 7 -12.21 10.66 -19.25
C SER A 7 -13.52 9.89 -19.38
N LEU A 8 -13.89 9.18 -18.32
CA LEU A 8 -15.19 8.53 -18.19
C LEU A 8 -16.26 9.60 -18.50
N SER A 9 -16.91 9.49 -19.66
CA SER A 9 -17.89 10.48 -20.09
C SER A 9 -19.06 10.46 -19.10
N HIS A 10 -19.54 11.66 -18.76
CA HIS A 10 -20.61 11.93 -17.78
C HIS A 10 -21.92 11.12 -18.01
N ARG A 11 -22.05 10.43 -19.15
CA ARG A 11 -23.22 9.64 -19.56
C ARG A 11 -23.23 8.16 -19.14
N ASP A 12 -22.13 7.62 -18.60
CA ASP A 12 -22.04 6.17 -18.32
C ASP A 12 -22.10 5.82 -16.82
N TYR A 13 -22.26 6.79 -15.93
CA TYR A 13 -22.32 6.60 -14.46
C TYR A 13 -23.48 5.71 -13.97
N GLY A 14 -24.48 5.42 -14.83
CA GLY A 14 -25.64 4.57 -14.49
C GLY A 14 -25.63 3.18 -15.14
N LYS A 15 -24.61 2.81 -15.91
CA LYS A 15 -24.54 1.50 -16.60
C LYS A 15 -23.94 0.39 -15.76
N ILE A 16 -23.22 0.75 -14.70
CA ILE A 16 -22.58 -0.21 -13.80
C ILE A 16 -23.55 -0.47 -12.66
N ILE A 17 -24.26 -1.58 -12.74
CA ILE A 17 -25.10 -2.08 -11.66
C ILE A 17 -24.30 -3.17 -10.96
N PHE A 18 -24.00 -2.97 -9.69
CA PHE A 18 -23.45 -4.01 -8.83
C PHE A 18 -24.59 -4.74 -8.14
N GLU A 19 -24.43 -6.04 -7.95
CA GLU A 19 -25.36 -6.80 -7.12
C GLU A 19 -25.27 -6.30 -5.67
N ASP A 20 -26.44 -6.14 -5.03
CA ASP A 20 -26.53 -5.77 -3.63
C ASP A 20 -26.07 -6.97 -2.78
N ASN A 21 -24.79 -6.93 -2.39
CA ASN A 21 -24.19 -7.96 -1.56
C ASN A 21 -24.37 -7.58 -0.10
N LYS A 22 -24.93 -8.50 0.69
CA LYS A 22 -25.07 -8.29 2.13
C LYS A 22 -23.68 -8.23 2.79
N PRO A 23 -23.51 -7.36 3.81
CA PRO A 23 -22.27 -7.30 4.56
C PRO A 23 -22.01 -8.64 5.25
N VAL A 24 -20.73 -9.00 5.36
CA VAL A 24 -20.32 -10.23 6.06
C VAL A 24 -20.40 -10.01 7.56
N ASP A 25 -21.41 -10.59 8.20
CA ASP A 25 -21.59 -10.51 9.66
C ASP A 25 -20.56 -11.39 10.41
N ASN A 26 -20.30 -12.60 9.90
CA ASN A 26 -19.42 -13.56 10.54
C ASN A 26 -18.05 -13.65 9.86
N TRP A 27 -17.10 -12.86 10.36
CA TRP A 27 -15.73 -12.90 9.85
C TRP A 27 -14.98 -14.20 10.18
N LYS A 28 -15.40 -14.94 11.21
CA LYS A 28 -14.76 -16.22 11.57
C LYS A 28 -15.05 -17.31 10.54
N SER A 29 -16.15 -17.23 9.76
CA SER A 29 -16.37 -18.18 8.68
C SER A 29 -15.50 -17.91 7.45
N VAL A 30 -15.05 -16.67 7.28
CA VAL A 30 -14.16 -16.27 6.17
C VAL A 30 -12.70 -16.50 6.53
N VAL A 31 -12.31 -16.15 7.76
CA VAL A 31 -10.92 -16.29 8.24
C VAL A 31 -10.92 -17.07 9.57
N PRO A 32 -11.10 -18.41 9.53
CA PRO A 32 -11.32 -19.23 10.73
C PRO A 32 -10.10 -19.33 11.66
N LEU A 33 -8.90 -19.05 11.15
CA LEU A 33 -7.64 -19.13 11.91
C LEU A 33 -7.20 -17.78 12.48
N ALA A 34 -7.93 -16.69 12.19
CA ALA A 34 -7.55 -15.38 12.67
C ALA A 34 -7.84 -15.23 14.17
N SER A 35 -6.87 -14.68 14.91
CA SER A 35 -7.09 -14.21 16.27
C SER A 35 -8.11 -13.06 16.29
N GLU A 36 -8.73 -12.84 17.45
CA GLU A 36 -9.69 -11.72 17.61
C GLU A 36 -9.03 -10.35 17.33
N THR A 37 -7.78 -10.20 17.74
CA THR A 37 -6.95 -9.00 17.49
C THR A 37 -6.67 -8.80 16.00
N CYS A 38 -6.44 -9.89 15.25
CA CYS A 38 -6.28 -9.86 13.80
C CYS A 38 -7.59 -9.45 13.11
N LEU A 39 -8.72 -10.02 13.53
CA LEU A 39 -10.03 -9.68 12.97
C LEU A 39 -10.41 -8.22 13.23
N SER A 40 -10.11 -7.70 14.43
CA SER A 40 -10.31 -6.29 14.76
C SER A 40 -9.52 -5.38 13.82
N LEU A 41 -8.25 -5.70 13.59
CA LEU A 41 -7.38 -4.95 12.68
C LEU A 41 -7.86 -5.02 11.22
N LEU A 42 -8.21 -6.22 10.73
CA LEU A 42 -8.71 -6.45 9.37
C LEU A 42 -9.93 -5.57 9.05
N ARG A 43 -10.86 -5.42 10.00
CA ARG A 43 -12.04 -4.56 9.85
C ARG A 43 -11.70 -3.07 9.71
N LYS A 44 -10.56 -2.62 10.23
CA LYS A 44 -10.08 -1.23 10.11
C LYS A 44 -9.27 -0.98 8.83
N LEU A 45 -8.75 -2.04 8.21
CA LEU A 45 -8.02 -1.99 6.94
C LEU A 45 -8.94 -2.10 5.73
N ILE A 46 -9.92 -3.00 5.79
CA ILE A 46 -10.86 -3.29 4.69
C ILE A 46 -12.10 -2.41 4.85
N VAL A 47 -11.89 -1.09 4.69
CA VAL A 47 -12.97 -0.08 4.70
C VAL A 47 -13.10 0.53 3.31
N TYR A 48 -14.36 0.71 2.86
CA TYR A 48 -14.68 1.29 1.55
C TYR A 48 -14.22 2.75 1.47
N SER A 49 -14.45 3.54 2.52
CA SER A 49 -13.94 4.91 2.61
C SER A 49 -12.42 4.91 2.79
N ALA A 50 -11.73 5.67 1.96
CA ALA A 50 -10.29 5.85 2.08
C ALA A 50 -9.90 6.71 3.29
N GLU A 51 -10.78 7.62 3.71
CA GLU A 51 -10.53 8.54 4.83
C GLU A 51 -10.65 7.83 6.19
N GLU A 52 -11.51 6.81 6.26
CA GLU A 52 -11.70 6.00 7.47
C GLU A 52 -10.68 4.86 7.60
N ARG A 53 -9.94 4.58 6.52
CA ARG A 53 -8.93 3.52 6.48
C ARG A 53 -7.72 3.92 7.29
N TYR A 54 -7.28 3.05 8.19
CA TYR A 54 -6.09 3.34 8.99
C TYR A 54 -4.84 3.47 8.13
N SER A 55 -4.01 4.47 8.47
CA SER A 55 -2.68 4.65 7.89
C SER A 55 -1.71 3.58 8.42
N ALA A 56 -0.65 3.32 7.66
CA ALA A 56 0.35 2.31 8.04
C ALA A 56 0.99 2.59 9.40
N GLU A 57 1.25 3.85 9.73
CA GLU A 57 1.80 4.28 11.03
C GLU A 57 0.90 3.87 12.20
N VAL A 58 -0.43 4.01 12.07
CA VAL A 58 -1.40 3.66 13.11
C VAL A 58 -1.52 2.13 13.21
N VAL A 59 -1.52 1.46 12.06
CA VAL A 59 -1.64 -0.01 11.96
C VAL A 59 -0.47 -0.70 12.64
N LEU A 60 0.76 -0.21 12.45
CA LEU A 60 1.96 -0.81 13.05
C LEU A 60 2.01 -0.67 14.57
N GLN A 61 1.25 0.28 15.14
CA GLN A 61 1.08 0.44 16.58
C GLN A 61 -0.04 -0.43 17.17
N HIS A 62 -0.74 -1.23 16.35
CA HIS A 62 -1.81 -2.10 16.84
C HIS A 62 -1.25 -3.27 17.66
N GLU A 63 -2.00 -3.72 18.67
CA GLU A 63 -1.61 -4.83 19.57
C GLU A 63 -1.21 -6.10 18.81
N PHE A 64 -1.83 -6.33 17.65
CA PHE A 64 -1.54 -7.46 16.76
C PHE A 64 -0.06 -7.53 16.35
N PHE A 65 0.60 -6.38 16.15
CA PHE A 65 2.00 -6.32 15.77
C PHE A 65 2.92 -6.15 16.99
N ILE A 66 2.50 -5.46 18.05
CA ILE A 66 3.36 -5.17 19.21
C ILE A 66 3.92 -6.44 19.86
N VAL A 67 3.15 -7.54 19.87
CA VAL A 67 3.56 -8.79 20.52
C VAL A 67 4.56 -9.60 19.68
N ASP A 68 4.58 -9.42 18.36
CA ASP A 68 5.22 -10.34 17.41
C ASP A 68 6.01 -9.66 16.28
N ILE A 69 6.32 -8.34 16.35
CA ILE A 69 7.23 -7.74 15.37
C ILE A 69 8.63 -8.37 15.57
N PRO A 70 9.13 -9.19 14.62
CA PRO A 70 10.52 -9.54 14.66
C PRO A 70 11.31 -8.24 14.48
N LYS A 71 12.20 -7.92 15.41
CA LYS A 71 13.03 -6.69 15.40
C LYS A 71 13.84 -6.51 14.11
N GLN A 72 13.95 -7.54 13.29
CA GLN A 72 14.50 -7.54 11.95
C GLN A 72 13.60 -8.38 11.04
N ALA A 73 13.39 -7.92 9.80
CA ALA A 73 12.91 -8.82 8.75
C ALA A 73 13.83 -10.05 8.72
N PRO A 74 13.29 -11.29 8.64
CA PRO A 74 14.09 -12.53 8.64
C PRO A 74 15.21 -12.56 7.59
N TYR A 75 15.13 -11.66 6.61
CA TYR A 75 16.12 -11.48 5.58
C TYR A 75 16.22 -10.00 5.19
N ILE A 76 17.41 -9.43 5.33
CA ILE A 76 17.81 -8.21 4.63
C ILE A 76 18.56 -8.71 3.39
N PRO A 77 18.06 -8.47 2.17
CA PRO A 77 18.84 -8.83 0.98
C PRO A 77 20.20 -8.13 1.05
N PRO A 78 21.30 -8.83 0.76
CA PRO A 78 22.59 -8.19 0.62
C PRO A 78 22.43 -7.04 -0.39
N PRO A 79 23.10 -5.89 -0.19
CA PRO A 79 23.10 -4.84 -1.17
C PRO A 79 23.53 -5.46 -2.50
N MET A 80 22.62 -5.48 -3.48
CA MET A 80 22.97 -5.89 -4.83
C MET A 80 24.03 -4.90 -5.28
N SER A 81 25.30 -5.36 -5.32
CA SER A 81 26.29 -4.77 -6.20
C SER A 81 25.70 -4.97 -7.59
N LEU A 82 24.95 -3.98 -8.07
CA LEU A 82 24.69 -3.81 -9.48
C LEU A 82 26.09 -3.65 -10.07
N LYS A 83 26.65 -4.77 -10.53
CA LYS A 83 27.76 -4.76 -11.48
C LYS A 83 27.16 -4.22 -12.76
N ILE A 84 26.91 -2.91 -12.77
CA ILE A 84 26.81 -2.13 -13.99
C ILE A 84 28.10 -2.50 -14.75
N PRO A 85 28.02 -3.11 -15.94
CA PRO A 85 29.20 -3.31 -16.75
C PRO A 85 29.87 -1.95 -16.89
N GLN A 86 31.07 -1.81 -16.31
CA GLN A 86 31.89 -0.62 -16.42
C GLN A 86 32.38 -0.50 -17.86
N GLN A 87 31.50 -0.10 -18.77
CA GLN A 87 31.85 0.43 -20.06
C GLN A 87 30.66 1.23 -20.61
N MET A 88 30.48 2.44 -20.10
CA MET A 88 29.93 3.56 -20.85
C MET A 88 30.37 4.85 -20.15
N ASP A 89 30.98 5.73 -20.95
CA ASP A 89 31.59 7.01 -20.59
C ASP A 89 30.74 7.90 -19.65
N PRO A 90 31.41 8.77 -18.86
CA PRO A 90 30.75 9.63 -17.89
C PRO A 90 29.87 10.68 -18.58
N ILE A 91 28.56 10.57 -18.38
CA ILE A 91 27.68 11.74 -18.45
C ILE A 91 27.59 12.27 -17.02
N GLU A 92 28.25 13.39 -16.76
CA GLU A 92 28.03 14.19 -15.56
C GLU A 92 26.54 14.45 -15.38
N LEU A 93 25.96 13.95 -14.29
CA LEU A 93 24.72 14.46 -13.74
C LEU A 93 25.11 15.30 -12.54
N ASP A 94 25.33 16.57 -12.84
CA ASP A 94 25.43 17.68 -11.92
C ASP A 94 24.20 17.66 -10.97
N LEU A 95 24.47 17.32 -9.72
CA LEU A 95 23.52 17.41 -8.60
C LEU A 95 24.06 18.46 -7.63
N ASP A 96 24.25 19.69 -8.11
CA ASP A 96 24.44 20.86 -7.25
C ASP A 96 23.48 21.99 -7.67
N ALA A 97 22.26 21.94 -7.13
CA ALA A 97 21.43 23.13 -7.02
C ALA A 97 20.59 23.06 -5.74
N GLY A 98 21.25 23.29 -4.61
CA GLY A 98 20.78 24.18 -3.56
C GLY A 98 19.52 23.79 -2.79
N PHE A 99 19.70 23.10 -1.66
CA PHE A 99 18.93 23.41 -0.45
C PHE A 99 19.80 24.28 0.46
N VAL A 100 19.17 25.22 1.18
CA VAL A 100 19.70 26.38 1.94
C VAL A 100 19.71 27.64 1.04
N GLN A 101 18.95 28.72 1.26
CA GLN A 101 18.37 29.35 2.46
C GLN A 101 17.35 30.42 2.03
N TYR A 102 16.30 30.66 2.83
CA TYR A 102 15.87 31.99 3.31
C TYR A 102 15.05 31.82 4.58
#